data_AF-F2Z8B2-F1
#
_entry.id   AF-F2Z8B2-F1
#
_cell.length_a   1.000
_cell.length_b   1.000
_cell.length_c   1.000
_cell.angle_alpha   90.00
_cell.angle_beta   90.00
_cell.angle_gamma   90.00
#
_symmetry.space_group_name_H-M   'P 1'
#
loop_
_entity.id
_entity.type
_entity.pdbx_description
1 polymer ?
#
loop_
_entity_poly.entity_id
_entity_poly.type
_entity_poly.pdbx_seq_one_letter_code
_entity_poly.pdbx_strand_id
1 'polypeptide(L)'
;QAGASQSDFTDFFEDLGSFFEDAFGFSARGSKRQKSAIAPDYLQTIKLSFKEAVFGCKKTIKVQYQSVCEVCDGTGAQDKALETCKQCNGQGQVFMRQGFMSFAQTCGACKGKGKIIKTPCQACKGKTYILKDEEIDATIPEGIDDQNRMVLKNKGNEYEKGKRGDLYLEVQVKEDEHFKRKGCDLFIEAP
;
A
#
# COMPACT_ATOMS: atom_id res chain seq x y z
N GLN A 1 -60.76 41.47 6.62
CA GLN A 1 -60.12 40.91 7.83
C GLN A 1 -59.16 39.84 7.34
N ALA A 2 -57.86 40.07 7.53
CA ALA A 2 -56.78 39.21 7.05
C ALA A 2 -56.00 38.70 8.26
N GLY A 3 -55.62 37.43 8.24
CA GLY A 3 -54.79 36.79 9.26
C GLY A 3 -54.40 35.39 8.83
N ALA A 4 -53.23 35.26 8.21
CA ALA A 4 -52.52 34.00 8.03
C ALA A 4 -51.19 34.12 8.77
N SER A 5 -50.94 33.15 9.64
CA SER A 5 -49.92 33.10 10.68
C SER A 5 -48.49 33.04 10.13
N GLN A 6 -47.61 33.83 10.75
CA GLN A 6 -46.18 33.93 10.48
C GLN A 6 -45.38 33.12 11.51
N SER A 7 -45.85 31.91 11.84
CA SER A 7 -45.26 31.03 12.88
C SER A 7 -44.53 29.81 12.31
N ASP A 8 -44.81 29.39 11.08
CA ASP A 8 -44.41 28.05 10.62
C ASP A 8 -43.05 28.02 9.90
N PHE A 9 -42.43 29.18 9.66
CA PHE A 9 -41.12 29.27 8.99
C PHE A 9 -39.93 29.30 9.97
N THR A 10 -40.18 29.66 11.23
CA THR A 10 -39.17 29.72 12.30
C THR A 10 -38.85 28.33 12.86
N ASP A 11 -39.87 27.48 13.01
CA ASP A 11 -39.70 26.12 13.55
C ASP A 11 -38.91 25.19 12.61
N PHE A 12 -38.99 25.42 11.29
CA PHE A 12 -38.19 24.67 10.32
C PHE A 12 -36.70 25.06 10.36
N PHE A 13 -36.36 26.28 10.78
CA PHE A 13 -34.98 26.75 10.88
C PHE A 13 -34.31 26.33 12.19
N GLU A 14 -35.07 26.23 13.29
CA GLU A 14 -34.55 25.74 14.58
C GLU A 14 -34.29 24.22 14.55
N ASP A 15 -35.14 23.42 13.88
CA ASP A 15 -34.96 21.97 13.75
C ASP A 15 -33.84 21.58 12.77
N LEU A 16 -33.53 22.45 11.79
CA LEU A 16 -32.34 22.29 10.95
C LEU A 16 -31.05 22.68 11.67
N GLY A 17 -31.14 23.57 12.67
CA GLY A 17 -30.02 23.99 13.51
C GLY A 17 -29.54 22.88 14.44
N SER A 18 -30.46 22.15 15.07
CA SER A 18 -30.18 21.01 15.96
C SER A 18 -29.64 19.80 15.19
N PHE A 19 -30.14 19.54 13.97
CA PHE A 19 -29.61 18.49 13.11
C PHE A 19 -28.21 18.83 12.55
N PHE A 20 -27.91 20.11 12.32
CA PHE A 20 -26.57 20.56 11.92
C PHE A 20 -25.58 20.55 13.08
N GLU A 21 -26.03 20.82 14.31
CA GLU A 21 -25.21 20.74 15.52
C GLU A 21 -24.87 19.28 15.88
N ASP A 22 -25.82 18.35 15.74
CA ASP A 22 -25.58 16.91 15.93
C ASP A 22 -24.87 16.24 14.75
N ALA A 23 -25.02 16.75 13.51
CA ALA A 23 -24.23 16.30 12.36
C ALA A 23 -22.77 16.79 12.41
N PHE A 24 -22.48 17.87 13.14
CA PHE A 24 -21.12 18.29 13.48
C PHE A 24 -20.57 17.58 14.74
N GLY A 25 -21.38 16.76 15.41
CA GLY A 25 -21.03 16.02 16.64
C GLY A 25 -20.55 14.58 16.44
N PHE A 26 -20.76 13.96 15.26
CA PHE A 26 -20.36 12.57 15.01
C PHE A 26 -19.63 12.38 13.67
N SER A 27 -18.29 12.37 13.74
CA SER A 27 -17.41 11.41 13.00
C SER A 27 -15.92 11.79 12.96
N ALA A 28 -15.43 12.69 13.82
CA ALA A 28 -13.98 12.87 13.98
C ALA A 28 -13.26 11.68 14.67
N ARG A 29 -13.92 10.52 14.82
CA ARG A 29 -13.30 9.26 15.24
C ARG A 29 -12.83 8.38 14.07
N GLY A 30 -12.94 8.87 12.84
CA GLY A 30 -12.13 8.38 11.74
C GLY A 30 -10.71 8.91 11.86
N SER A 31 -9.95 8.48 12.88
CA SER A 31 -8.49 8.47 12.77
C SER A 31 -8.23 7.71 11.49
N LYS A 32 -7.93 8.44 10.41
CA LYS A 32 -7.59 7.92 9.10
C LYS A 32 -6.32 7.15 9.35
N ARG A 33 -6.48 5.89 9.77
CA ARG A 33 -5.41 5.00 10.23
C ARG A 33 -4.38 5.10 9.14
N GLN A 34 -3.25 5.72 9.49
CA GLN A 34 -2.25 6.13 8.52
C GLN A 34 -1.83 4.83 7.84
N LYS A 35 -2.38 4.54 6.65
CA LYS A 35 -2.06 3.32 5.91
C LYS A 35 -0.54 3.31 5.81
N SER A 36 0.07 2.20 6.23
CA SER A 36 1.51 2.03 6.14
C SER A 36 1.96 2.44 4.75
N ALA A 37 3.03 3.22 4.65
CA ALA A 37 3.60 3.58 3.35
C ALA A 37 4.20 2.35 2.62
N ILE A 38 4.34 1.25 3.36
CA ILE A 38 4.85 -0.03 2.91
C ILE A 38 3.65 -0.88 2.48
N ALA A 39 3.68 -1.36 1.24
CA ALA A 39 2.73 -2.36 0.76
C ALA A 39 3.06 -3.70 1.43
N PRO A 40 2.09 -4.39 2.05
CA PRO A 40 2.36 -5.62 2.80
C PRO A 40 2.91 -6.71 1.88
N ASP A 41 2.33 -6.84 0.70
CA ASP A 41 2.63 -7.92 -0.23
C ASP A 41 3.44 -7.40 -1.41
N TYR A 42 4.30 -8.25 -1.96
CA TYR A 42 5.03 -7.94 -3.19
C TYR A 42 5.26 -9.19 -4.05
N LEU A 43 5.54 -8.95 -5.33
CA LEU A 43 5.83 -10.00 -6.30
C LEU A 43 7.32 -10.01 -6.63
N GLN A 44 7.92 -11.21 -6.65
CA GLN A 44 9.28 -11.44 -7.07
C GLN A 44 9.32 -12.57 -8.11
N THR A 45 9.95 -12.30 -9.24
CA THR A 45 10.11 -13.28 -10.30
C THR A 45 11.35 -14.13 -10.05
N ILE A 46 11.21 -15.46 -10.18
CA ILE A 46 12.33 -16.40 -10.14
C ILE A 46 12.51 -17.07 -11.49
N LYS A 47 13.76 -17.21 -11.92
CA LYS A 47 14.10 -17.88 -13.18
C LYS A 47 14.47 -19.33 -12.90
N LEU A 48 13.76 -20.25 -13.55
CA LEU A 48 14.03 -21.68 -13.51
C LEU A 48 14.47 -22.17 -14.89
N SER A 49 15.33 -23.17 -14.89
CA SER A 49 15.57 -23.97 -16.09
C SER A 49 14.38 -24.87 -16.40
N PHE A 50 14.27 -25.27 -17.66
CA PHE A 50 13.24 -26.20 -18.11
C PHE A 50 13.23 -27.51 -17.28
N LYS A 51 14.41 -28.06 -17.00
CA LYS A 51 14.56 -29.26 -16.16
C LYS A 51 14.08 -29.06 -14.72
N GLU A 52 14.43 -27.94 -14.09
CA GLU A 52 13.95 -27.60 -12.74
C GLU A 52 12.42 -27.48 -12.70
N ALA A 53 11.81 -26.91 -13.74
CA ALA A 53 10.35 -26.77 -13.81
C ALA A 53 9.64 -28.12 -13.99
N VAL A 54 10.23 -29.06 -14.73
CA VAL A 54 9.65 -30.39 -14.97
C VAL A 54 9.80 -31.28 -13.73
N PHE A 55 11.00 -31.39 -13.15
CA PHE A 55 11.26 -32.31 -12.04
C PHE A 55 10.93 -31.73 -10.65
N GLY A 56 10.66 -30.42 -10.57
CA GLY A 56 10.56 -29.72 -9.30
C GLY A 56 11.94 -29.53 -8.65
N CYS A 57 12.06 -28.52 -7.78
CA CYS A 57 13.30 -28.29 -7.05
C CYS A 57 13.07 -27.56 -5.74
N LYS A 58 14.02 -27.70 -4.81
CA LYS A 58 14.13 -26.85 -3.63
C LYS A 58 15.21 -25.81 -3.90
N LYS A 59 14.86 -24.54 -3.80
CA LYS A 59 15.76 -23.43 -4.13
C LYS A 59 15.75 -22.41 -3.01
N THR A 60 16.93 -22.05 -2.53
CA THR A 60 17.12 -20.94 -1.59
C THR A 60 17.16 -19.64 -2.39
N ILE A 61 16.17 -18.78 -2.17
CA ILE A 61 16.01 -17.50 -2.86
C ILE A 61 16.43 -16.40 -1.90
N LYS A 62 17.35 -15.53 -2.35
CA LYS A 62 17.66 -14.29 -1.65
C LYS A 62 16.58 -13.28 -1.98
N VAL A 63 15.86 -12.84 -0.95
CA VAL A 63 14.82 -11.84 -1.08
C VAL A 63 15.24 -10.58 -0.35
N GLN A 64 14.86 -9.43 -0.91
CA GLN A 64 15.02 -8.14 -0.26
C GLN A 64 13.62 -7.59 0.02
N TYR A 65 13.32 -7.35 1.29
CA TYR A 65 12.01 -6.85 1.72
C TYR A 65 12.14 -5.52 2.47
N GLN A 66 11.07 -4.74 2.46
CA GLN A 66 10.96 -3.50 3.22
C GLN A 66 10.55 -3.82 4.66
N SER A 67 11.29 -3.29 5.61
CA SER A 67 11.01 -3.37 7.05
C SER A 67 10.83 -1.98 7.63
N VAL A 68 9.92 -1.82 8.58
CA VAL A 68 9.69 -0.54 9.27
C VAL A 68 11.02 -0.06 9.86
N CYS A 69 11.36 1.22 9.61
CA CYS A 69 12.58 1.79 10.18
C CYS A 69 12.49 1.82 11.71
N GLU A 70 13.34 1.04 12.37
CA GLU A 70 13.35 0.89 13.84
C GLU A 70 13.77 2.17 14.55
N VAL A 71 14.60 3.01 13.91
CA VAL A 71 15.08 4.28 14.49
C VAL A 71 13.94 5.30 14.62
N CYS A 72 13.08 5.41 13.62
CA CYS A 72 12.01 6.40 13.58
C CYS A 72 10.59 5.83 13.74
N ASP A 73 10.46 4.53 13.99
CA ASP A 73 9.17 3.82 14.10
C ASP A 73 8.23 4.05 12.91
N GLY A 74 8.78 4.14 11.69
CA GLY A 74 7.99 4.40 10.49
C GLY A 74 7.47 5.83 10.33
N THR A 75 7.89 6.77 11.18
CA THR A 75 7.52 8.20 11.02
C THR A 75 8.33 8.88 9.91
N GLY A 76 9.55 8.40 9.66
CA GLY A 76 10.49 9.03 8.72
C GLY A 76 11.21 10.27 9.29
N ALA A 77 10.83 10.72 10.48
CA ALA A 77 11.46 11.85 11.18
C ALA A 77 12.51 11.37 12.17
N GLN A 78 13.60 12.12 12.33
CA GLN A 78 14.66 11.80 13.30
C GLN A 78 14.12 11.82 14.73
N ASP A 79 13.34 12.83 15.09
CA ASP A 79 12.79 13.01 16.44
C ASP A 79 11.44 12.29 16.64
N LYS A 80 11.02 11.46 15.66
CA LYS A 80 9.68 10.84 15.59
C LYS A 80 8.50 11.82 15.55
N ALA A 81 8.77 13.12 15.68
CA ALA A 81 7.80 14.19 15.62
C ALA A 81 7.51 14.57 14.16
N LEU A 82 6.22 14.70 13.86
CA LEU A 82 5.70 15.12 12.57
C LEU A 82 4.94 16.43 12.78
N GLU A 83 5.24 17.44 11.97
CA GLU A 83 4.51 18.71 12.05
C GLU A 83 3.29 18.70 11.15
N THR A 84 2.20 19.29 11.63
CA THR A 84 1.01 19.48 10.80
C THR A 84 1.35 20.37 9.61
N CYS A 85 0.97 19.94 8.41
CA CYS A 85 1.19 20.70 7.20
C CYS A 85 0.37 22.00 7.26
N LYS A 86 1.04 23.15 7.37
CA LYS A 86 0.39 24.48 7.42
C LYS A 86 -0.40 24.82 6.15
N GLN A 87 -0.04 24.24 5.00
CA GLN A 87 -0.71 24.51 3.73
C GLN A 87 -2.08 23.84 3.62
N CYS A 88 -2.28 22.68 4.25
CA CYS A 88 -3.57 21.97 4.25
C CYS A 88 -4.18 21.81 5.63
N ASN A 89 -3.59 22.41 6.67
CA ASN A 89 -3.99 22.25 8.07
C ASN A 89 -4.22 20.78 8.49
N GLY A 90 -3.38 19.87 8.01
CA GLY A 90 -3.50 18.43 8.31
C GLY A 90 -4.45 17.64 7.40
N GLN A 91 -5.19 18.29 6.51
CA GLN A 91 -6.20 17.64 5.67
C GLN A 91 -5.60 16.79 4.53
N GLY A 92 -4.33 17.03 4.16
CA GLY A 92 -3.67 16.35 3.03
C GLY A 92 -4.14 16.82 1.65
N GLN A 93 -5.18 17.62 1.57
CA GLN A 93 -5.74 18.18 0.35
C GLN A 93 -5.95 19.69 0.51
N VAL A 94 -5.89 20.41 -0.60
CA VAL A 94 -6.18 21.84 -0.70
C VAL A 94 -7.35 22.01 -1.66
N PHE A 95 -8.31 22.86 -1.29
CA PHE A 95 -9.47 23.14 -2.12
C PHE A 95 -9.20 24.42 -2.92
N MET A 96 -9.26 24.32 -4.25
CA MET A 96 -9.17 25.46 -5.15
C MET A 96 -10.57 25.77 -5.69
N ARG A 97 -11.04 27.01 -5.48
CA ARG A 97 -12.34 27.46 -6.01
C ARG A 97 -12.12 28.09 -7.38
N GLN A 98 -12.85 27.61 -8.38
CA GLN A 98 -12.91 28.20 -9.71
C GLN A 98 -14.38 28.44 -10.06
N GLY A 99 -14.82 29.70 -9.93
CA GLY A 99 -16.23 30.07 -10.08
C GLY A 99 -17.11 29.42 -9.01
N PHE A 100 -18.19 28.76 -9.44
CA PHE A 100 -19.13 28.03 -8.57
C PHE A 100 -18.68 26.59 -8.23
N MET A 101 -17.56 26.12 -8.81
CA MET A 101 -17.03 24.78 -8.58
C MET A 101 -15.79 24.82 -7.69
N SER A 102 -15.71 23.88 -6.74
CA SER A 102 -14.54 23.68 -5.89
C SER A 102 -13.87 22.35 -6.21
N PHE A 103 -12.58 22.38 -6.52
CA PHE A 103 -11.79 21.19 -6.82
C PHE A 103 -10.88 20.87 -5.64
N ALA A 104 -10.91 19.62 -5.18
CA ALA A 104 -9.95 19.10 -4.22
C ALA A 104 -8.68 18.66 -4.97
N GLN A 105 -7.54 19.24 -4.62
CA GLN A 105 -6.24 18.82 -5.10
C GLN A 105 -5.39 18.30 -3.95
N THR A 106 -4.55 17.30 -4.21
CA THR A 106 -3.59 16.81 -3.22
C THR A 106 -2.63 17.93 -2.82
N CYS A 107 -2.43 18.13 -1.51
CA CYS A 107 -1.53 19.16 -1.02
C CYS A 107 -0.09 18.88 -1.46
N GLY A 108 0.51 19.78 -2.24
CA GLY A 108 1.88 19.64 -2.75
C GLY A 108 2.95 19.57 -1.65
N ALA A 109 2.79 20.32 -0.56
CA ALA A 109 3.77 20.38 0.53
C ALA A 109 3.88 19.07 1.33
N CYS A 110 2.77 18.37 1.57
CA CYS A 110 2.77 17.10 2.31
C CYS A 110 2.50 15.86 1.46
N LYS A 111 2.27 16.03 0.14
CA LYS A 111 1.93 14.97 -0.81
C LYS A 111 0.77 14.08 -0.33
N GLY A 112 -0.27 14.68 0.25
CA GLY A 112 -1.43 13.93 0.76
C GLY A 112 -1.31 13.42 2.19
N LYS A 113 -0.13 13.52 2.83
CA LYS A 113 0.08 12.96 4.18
C LYS A 113 -0.51 13.80 5.31
N GLY A 114 -0.81 15.07 5.08
CA GLY A 114 -1.26 16.03 6.10
C GLY A 114 -0.18 16.45 7.10
N LYS A 115 0.96 15.75 7.12
CA LYS A 115 2.09 16.00 8.01
C LYS A 115 3.39 16.18 7.22
N ILE A 116 4.31 16.95 7.77
CA ILE A 116 5.62 17.27 7.20
C ILE A 116 6.71 16.79 8.18
N ILE A 117 7.79 16.27 7.62
CA ILE A 117 8.99 15.89 8.35
C ILE A 117 9.92 17.11 8.35
N LYS A 118 10.22 17.67 9.53
CA LYS A 118 11.22 18.74 9.68
C LYS A 118 12.63 18.21 9.47
N THR A 119 12.98 17.18 10.25
CA THR A 119 14.30 16.55 10.25
C THR A 119 14.16 15.12 9.74
N PRO A 120 14.62 14.79 8.52
CA PRO A 120 14.53 13.43 8.02
C PRO A 120 15.41 12.49 8.85
N CYS A 121 14.91 11.30 9.14
CA CYS A 121 15.66 10.26 9.83
C CYS A 121 16.89 9.88 9.00
N GLN A 122 18.08 9.85 9.61
CA GLN A 122 19.34 9.52 8.93
C GLN A 122 19.37 8.09 8.38
N ALA A 123 18.77 7.13 9.10
CA ALA A 123 18.76 5.72 8.72
C ALA A 123 17.91 5.45 7.47
N CYS A 124 16.68 5.96 7.42
CA CYS A 124 15.76 5.74 6.30
C CYS A 124 15.69 6.91 5.30
N LYS A 125 16.38 8.03 5.56
CA LYS A 125 16.35 9.25 4.76
C LYS A 125 14.93 9.76 4.47
N GLY A 126 14.04 9.65 5.46
CA GLY A 126 12.63 10.03 5.33
C GLY A 126 11.71 9.02 4.62
N LYS A 127 12.22 7.85 4.22
CA LYS A 127 11.44 6.82 3.52
C LYS A 127 10.52 6.00 4.41
N THR A 128 10.65 6.08 5.74
CA THR A 128 9.89 5.31 6.76
C THR A 128 10.23 3.82 6.87
N TYR A 129 10.93 3.25 5.89
CA TYR A 129 11.37 1.85 5.88
C TYR A 129 12.88 1.73 5.60
N ILE A 130 13.41 0.55 5.89
CA ILE A 130 14.76 0.09 5.54
C ILE A 130 14.63 -1.21 4.74
N LEU A 131 15.63 -1.49 3.89
CA LEU A 131 15.68 -2.76 3.15
C LEU A 131 16.44 -3.78 3.99
N LYS A 132 15.87 -4.98 4.12
CA LYS A 132 16.49 -6.13 4.79
C LYS A 132 16.57 -7.28 3.79
N ASP A 133 17.68 -8.00 3.83
CA ASP A 133 17.88 -9.20 3.02
C ASP A 133 17.59 -10.45 3.87
N GLU A 134 16.92 -11.44 3.28
CA GLU A 134 16.60 -12.73 3.91
C GLU A 134 16.74 -13.84 2.87
N GLU A 135 17.22 -15.00 3.30
CA GLU A 135 17.25 -16.20 2.47
C GLU A 135 16.04 -17.07 2.82
N ILE A 136 15.26 -17.44 1.81
CA ILE A 136 14.04 -18.23 1.99
C ILE A 136 14.12 -19.46 1.10
N ASP A 137 13.87 -20.62 1.71
CA ASP A 137 13.74 -21.87 0.98
C ASP A 137 12.34 -21.99 0.38
N ALA A 138 12.26 -21.95 -0.95
CA ALA A 138 11.05 -22.23 -1.71
C ALA A 138 11.11 -23.64 -2.27
N THR A 139 10.06 -24.42 -2.01
CA THR A 139 9.87 -25.73 -2.64
C THR A 139 8.97 -25.54 -3.86
N ILE A 140 9.53 -25.77 -5.03
CA ILE A 140 8.85 -25.58 -6.31
C ILE A 140 8.31 -26.95 -6.74
N PRO A 141 6.99 -27.09 -6.96
CA PRO A 141 6.41 -28.36 -7.36
C PRO A 141 6.88 -28.75 -8.76
N GLU A 142 6.90 -30.06 -8.99
CA GLU A 142 7.13 -30.62 -10.32
C GLU A 142 6.01 -30.23 -11.29
N GLY A 143 6.37 -30.14 -12.57
CA GLY A 143 5.43 -29.75 -13.63
C GLY A 143 4.91 -28.32 -13.53
N ILE A 144 5.60 -27.39 -12.84
CA ILE A 144 5.16 -26.00 -12.78
C ILE A 144 5.17 -25.35 -14.17
N ASP A 145 4.09 -24.62 -14.50
CA ASP A 145 3.98 -23.88 -15.75
C ASP A 145 4.68 -22.51 -15.66
N ASP A 146 5.01 -21.95 -16.82
CA ASP A 146 5.50 -20.58 -16.92
C ASP A 146 4.44 -19.57 -16.43
N GLN A 147 4.91 -18.48 -15.82
CA GLN A 147 4.10 -17.44 -15.18
C GLN A 147 3.22 -17.90 -14.02
N ASN A 148 3.39 -19.14 -13.56
CA ASN A 148 2.65 -19.62 -12.40
C ASN A 148 3.08 -18.86 -11.13
N ARG A 149 2.12 -18.61 -10.24
CA ARG A 149 2.31 -17.80 -9.03
C ARG A 149 2.14 -18.65 -7.79
N MET A 150 3.15 -18.60 -6.93
CA MET A 150 3.18 -19.28 -5.64
C MET A 150 3.17 -18.25 -4.52
N VAL A 151 2.51 -18.56 -3.40
CA VAL A 151 2.44 -17.66 -2.24
C VAL A 151 3.28 -18.21 -1.10
N LEU A 152 4.23 -17.40 -0.64
CA LEU A 152 4.97 -17.64 0.59
C LEU A 152 4.39 -16.75 1.69
N LYS A 153 3.65 -17.36 2.62
CA LYS A 153 2.95 -16.66 3.70
C LYS A 153 3.91 -15.97 4.67
N ASN A 154 3.57 -14.76 5.11
CA ASN A 154 4.36 -13.96 6.07
C ASN A 154 5.82 -13.69 5.63
N LYS A 155 6.11 -13.82 4.33
CA LYS A 155 7.44 -13.56 3.74
C LYS A 155 7.49 -12.27 2.93
N GLY A 156 6.40 -11.51 2.89
CA GLY A 156 6.32 -10.18 2.30
C GLY A 156 7.03 -9.11 3.13
N ASN A 157 6.67 -7.85 2.88
CA ASN A 157 7.22 -6.71 3.59
C ASN A 157 6.66 -6.62 5.00
N GLU A 158 7.47 -6.13 5.93
CA GLU A 158 7.04 -5.77 7.28
C GLU A 158 6.48 -4.35 7.25
N TYR A 159 5.14 -4.26 7.17
CA TYR A 159 4.43 -3.00 7.03
C TYR A 159 4.09 -2.34 8.37
N GLU A 160 4.04 -3.14 9.43
CA GLU A 160 3.87 -2.74 10.82
C GLU A 160 4.84 -3.62 11.65
N LYS A 161 5.37 -3.10 12.77
CA LYS A 161 6.32 -3.86 13.59
C LYS A 161 5.77 -5.24 13.95
N GLY A 162 6.48 -6.29 13.53
CA GLY A 162 6.10 -7.68 13.78
C GLY A 162 5.00 -8.23 12.88
N LYS A 163 4.45 -7.45 11.94
CA LYS A 163 3.47 -7.92 10.95
C LYS A 163 4.04 -7.85 9.54
N ARG A 164 4.07 -9.01 8.89
CA ARG A 164 4.50 -9.15 7.50
C ARG A 164 3.30 -9.46 6.62
N GLY A 165 3.37 -9.02 5.36
CA GLY A 165 2.49 -9.53 4.31
C GLY A 165 3.04 -10.80 3.67
N ASP A 166 2.55 -11.09 2.48
CA ASP A 166 2.87 -12.29 1.73
C ASP A 166 3.79 -11.99 0.53
N LEU A 167 4.63 -12.96 0.18
CA LEU A 167 5.49 -12.89 -1.00
C LEU A 167 4.89 -13.74 -2.12
N TYR A 168 4.59 -13.11 -3.24
CA TYR A 168 4.18 -13.78 -4.47
C TYR A 168 5.42 -14.10 -5.30
N LEU A 169 5.73 -15.37 -5.47
CA LEU A 169 6.78 -15.83 -6.36
C LEU A 169 6.17 -16.16 -7.72
N GLU A 170 6.55 -15.39 -8.74
CA GLU A 170 6.20 -15.69 -10.12
C GLU A 170 7.33 -16.49 -10.76
N VAL A 171 7.00 -17.67 -11.26
CA VAL A 171 7.97 -18.55 -11.90
C VAL A 171 8.09 -18.18 -13.37
N GLN A 172 9.32 -17.91 -13.80
CA GLN A 172 9.66 -17.74 -15.19
C GLN A 172 10.53 -18.92 -15.64
N VAL A 173 9.97 -19.77 -16.49
CA VAL A 173 10.68 -20.93 -17.02
C VAL A 173 11.46 -20.48 -18.25
N LYS A 174 12.78 -20.70 -18.25
CA LYS A 174 13.61 -20.47 -19.42
C LYS A 174 13.26 -21.49 -20.50
N GLU A 175 13.09 -20.99 -21.72
CA GLU A 175 12.99 -21.84 -22.91
C GLU A 175 14.25 -22.68 -23.07
N ASP A 176 14.07 -23.92 -23.54
CA ASP A 176 15.16 -24.83 -23.86
C ASP A 176 15.30 -24.91 -25.39
N GLU A 177 16.53 -25.01 -25.90
CA GLU A 177 16.81 -25.09 -27.34
C GLU A 177 16.27 -26.38 -27.97
N HIS A 178 16.15 -27.45 -27.18
CA HIS A 178 15.75 -28.77 -27.66
C HIS A 178 14.31 -29.12 -27.30
N PHE A 179 13.73 -28.47 -26.28
CA PHE A 179 12.42 -28.82 -25.72
C PHE A 179 11.46 -27.64 -25.73
N LYS A 180 10.33 -27.80 -26.44
CA LYS A 180 9.18 -26.89 -26.36
C LYS A 180 8.07 -27.57 -25.56
N ARG A 181 7.60 -26.93 -24.48
CA ARG A 181 6.47 -27.45 -23.68
C ARG A 181 5.17 -26.77 -24.10
N LYS A 182 4.13 -27.57 -24.32
CA LYS A 182 2.76 -27.09 -24.55
C LYS A 182 1.82 -27.84 -23.62
N GLY A 183 1.45 -27.19 -22.50
CA GLY A 183 0.70 -27.85 -21.44
C GLY A 183 1.48 -29.01 -20.83
N CYS A 184 0.92 -30.22 -20.92
CA CYS A 184 1.57 -31.44 -20.45
C CYS A 184 2.48 -32.11 -21.51
N ASP A 185 2.49 -31.59 -22.74
CA ASP A 185 3.25 -32.19 -23.84
C ASP A 185 4.62 -31.54 -24.04
N LEU A 186 5.57 -32.37 -24.46
CA LEU A 186 6.97 -32.05 -24.68
C LEU A 186 7.32 -32.32 -26.14
N PHE A 187 7.66 -31.26 -26.88
CA PHE A 187 8.05 -31.32 -28.28
C PHE A 187 9.56 -31.20 -28.41
N ILE A 188 10.15 -32.06 -29.24
CA ILE A 188 11.55 -32.00 -29.65
C ILE A 188 11.56 -31.89 -31.17
N GLU A 189 12.32 -30.95 -31.71
CA GLU A 189 12.62 -30.90 -33.13
C GLU A 189 13.88 -31.77 -33.38
N ALA A 190 13.68 -32.93 -34.01
CA ALA A 190 14.75 -33.81 -34.46
C ALA A 190 14.92 -33.67 -35.99
N PRO A 191 16.17 -33.64 -36.52
CA PRO A 191 16.44 -33.54 -37.95
C PRO A 191 16.09 -34.81 -38.73
#